data_AF-A0A1G8B668-F1
#
_entry.id   AF-A0A1G8B668-F1
#
_cell.length_a   1.000
_cell.length_b   1.000
_cell.length_c   1.000
_cell.angle_alpha   90.00
_cell.angle_beta   90.00
_cell.angle_gamma   90.00
#
_symmetry.space_group_name_H-M   'P 1'
#
loop_
_entity.id
_entity.type
_entity.pdbx_description
1 polymer ?
#
loop_
_entity_poly.entity_id
_entity_poly.type
_entity_poly.pdbx_seq_one_letter_code
_entity_poly.pdbx_strand_id
1 'polypeptide(L)'
;MTTTPIHSYRTLLPTRRQVLTVAVVVALLSWFLHAASRTPLHIVLAHIGFMGSCLLMAYSAAGPLRPQWLSLRAARLLALVVTAPVAALAMAAIMQGANVFSYLRSIKNLSGYIMLVLVALVFGLVLSTLSMRGERRQRERADRLQGELEKNTLERELLDARLRLLQAQIEPHFLFNTLANVEALVASGSPNAGPVLRQLIAYLRAAMPRLNDADATLGTELQLVRTYLDLMHMRMPDRLQYDVANLPALASLRFPAMALLTLVENAVRHGIDPSMAGGRIEVGGERHDDKVVLWVSDTGVGMAETAQPGTGLSNLRTRLQAFYGADAHLDVHEQQPHGVRVELHFQPGTPA
;
A
#
# COMPACT_ATOMS: atom_id res chain seq x y z
N MET A 1 -13.20 26.02 -7.37
CA MET A 1 -13.13 26.85 -6.15
C MET A 1 -11.67 26.98 -5.74
N THR A 2 -11.10 28.16 -5.99
CA THR A 2 -9.71 28.52 -5.71
C THR A 2 -9.52 28.69 -4.21
N THR A 3 -8.78 27.78 -3.58
CA THR A 3 -8.38 27.88 -2.18
C THR A 3 -7.30 28.95 -2.04
N THR A 4 -7.69 30.10 -1.48
CA THR A 4 -6.76 31.12 -0.99
C THR A 4 -5.91 30.51 0.13
N PRO A 5 -4.58 30.57 0.06
CA PRO A 5 -3.75 30.10 1.16
C PRO A 5 -3.91 31.09 2.31
N ILE A 6 -4.44 30.63 3.44
CA ILE A 6 -4.44 31.36 4.70
C ILE A 6 -2.97 31.58 5.07
N HIS A 7 -2.40 32.72 4.69
CA HIS A 7 -1.09 33.17 5.15
C HIS A 7 -1.19 33.41 6.65
N SER A 8 -0.90 32.38 7.44
CA SER A 8 -0.80 32.52 8.88
C SER A 8 0.27 33.57 9.19
N TYR A 9 -0.09 34.60 9.96
CA TYR A 9 0.81 35.65 10.45
C TYR A 9 2.04 35.10 11.21
N ARG A 10 2.02 33.81 11.59
CA ARG A 10 3.15 33.06 12.14
C ARG A 10 4.33 32.86 11.19
N THR A 11 4.14 33.06 9.88
CA THR A 11 5.21 32.92 8.87
C THR A 11 6.11 34.15 8.74
N LEU A 12 5.73 35.28 9.33
CA LEU A 12 6.52 36.52 9.32
C LEU A 12 7.62 36.53 10.39
N LEU A 13 7.44 35.79 11.48
CA LEU A 13 8.35 35.77 12.62
C LEU A 13 9.43 34.71 12.45
N PRO A 14 10.67 35.00 12.86
CA PRO A 14 11.76 34.03 12.81
C PRO A 14 11.50 32.84 13.75
N THR A 15 11.90 31.65 13.32
CA THR A 15 11.73 30.43 14.12
C THR A 15 12.66 30.46 15.35
N ARG A 16 12.28 29.79 16.45
CA ARG A 16 13.11 29.70 17.68
C ARG A 16 14.54 29.23 17.39
N ARG A 17 14.73 28.31 16.43
CA ARG A 17 16.05 27.84 16.00
C ARG A 17 16.85 28.92 15.28
N GLN A 18 16.22 29.73 14.45
CA GLN A 18 16.89 30.85 13.77
C GLN A 18 17.32 31.93 14.78
N VAL A 19 16.45 32.28 15.74
CA VAL A 19 16.76 33.24 16.80
C VAL A 19 17.96 32.77 17.64
N LEU A 20 17.97 31.49 18.06
CA LEU A 20 19.09 30.92 18.81
C LEU A 20 20.40 30.93 18.00
N THR A 21 20.32 30.58 16.71
CA THR A 21 21.49 30.58 15.81
C THR A 21 22.04 32.00 15.65
N VAL A 22 21.18 32.99 15.44
CA VAL A 22 21.56 34.41 15.36
C VAL A 22 22.20 34.87 16.66
N ALA A 23 21.61 34.56 17.81
CA ALA A 23 22.16 34.95 19.11
C ALA A 23 23.57 34.39 19.36
N VAL A 24 23.80 33.10 19.04
CA VAL A 24 25.13 32.46 19.19
C VAL A 24 26.16 33.12 18.25
N VAL A 25 25.80 33.35 16.98
CA VAL A 25 26.74 33.95 16.02
C VAL A 25 27.00 35.42 16.36
N VAL A 26 26.00 36.19 16.78
CA VAL A 26 26.14 37.57 17.27
C VAL A 26 27.12 37.62 18.45
N ALA A 27 26.99 36.69 19.41
CA ALA A 27 27.88 36.63 20.57
C ALA A 27 29.34 36.31 20.17
N LEU A 28 29.55 35.30 19.32
CA LEU A 28 30.89 34.91 18.84
C LEU A 28 31.57 36.02 18.03
N LEU A 29 30.82 36.67 17.14
CA LEU A 29 31.33 37.74 16.29
C LEU A 29 31.61 39.01 17.09
N SER A 30 30.76 39.33 18.07
CA SER A 30 30.97 40.46 18.98
C SER A 30 32.23 40.28 19.82
N TRP A 31 32.49 39.06 20.29
CA TRP A 31 33.70 38.72 21.02
C TRP A 31 34.95 38.87 20.15
N PHE A 32 34.92 38.35 18.92
CA PHE A 32 36.03 38.46 17.97
C PHE A 32 36.34 39.92 17.59
N LEU A 33 35.31 40.71 17.26
CA LEU A 33 35.49 42.11 16.89
C LEU A 33 35.96 42.95 18.09
N HIS A 34 35.43 42.72 19.29
CA HIS A 34 35.93 43.35 20.52
C HIS A 34 37.43 43.12 20.71
N ALA A 35 37.90 41.89 20.54
CA ALA A 35 39.31 41.54 20.66
C ALA A 35 40.18 42.23 19.60
N ALA A 36 39.66 42.40 18.38
CA ALA A 36 40.40 43.01 17.26
C ALA A 36 40.44 44.54 17.30
N SER A 37 39.33 45.21 17.65
CA SER A 37 39.19 46.67 17.60
C SER A 37 39.42 47.38 18.94
N ARG A 38 39.51 46.63 20.06
CA ARG A 38 39.54 47.15 21.45
C ARG A 38 38.35 48.04 21.82
N THR A 39 37.28 48.06 21.02
CA THR A 39 36.06 48.82 21.36
C THR A 39 35.27 48.12 22.45
N PRO A 40 34.61 48.82 23.39
CA PRO A 40 33.87 48.18 24.48
C PRO A 40 32.86 47.13 23.99
N LEU A 41 32.85 45.95 24.63
CA LEU A 41 32.05 44.80 24.20
C LEU A 41 30.55 45.12 24.07
N HIS A 42 29.99 45.91 24.98
CA HIS A 42 28.57 46.27 24.96
C HIS A 42 28.19 47.11 23.73
N ILE A 43 29.11 47.96 23.24
CA ILE A 43 28.88 48.77 22.03
C ILE A 43 28.87 47.85 20.80
N VAL A 44 29.85 46.96 20.69
CA VAL A 44 29.94 45.99 19.58
C VAL A 44 28.71 45.07 19.56
N LEU A 45 28.31 44.58 20.74
CA LEU A 45 27.14 43.71 20.89
C LEU A 45 25.85 44.42 20.52
N ALA A 46 25.68 45.69 20.87
CA ALA A 46 24.53 46.49 20.46
C ALA A 46 24.47 46.67 18.93
N HIS A 47 25.60 46.98 18.28
CA HIS A 47 25.69 47.15 16.83
C HIS A 47 25.36 45.85 16.08
N ILE A 48 26.02 44.76 16.44
CA ILE A 48 25.86 43.47 15.76
C ILE A 48 24.50 42.85 16.08
N GLY A 49 24.02 42.99 17.32
CA GLY A 49 22.70 42.52 17.74
C GLY A 49 21.56 43.23 17.02
N PHE A 50 21.62 44.56 16.86
CA PHE A 50 20.62 45.33 16.13
C PHE A 50 20.58 44.93 14.64
N MET A 51 21.74 44.93 13.97
CA MET A 51 21.82 44.54 12.56
C MET A 51 21.40 43.08 12.34
N GLY A 52 21.84 42.17 13.21
CA GLY A 52 21.48 40.75 13.13
C GLY A 52 19.96 40.54 13.27
N SER A 53 19.30 41.32 14.14
CA SER A 53 17.85 41.28 14.32
C SER A 53 17.10 41.83 13.11
N CYS A 54 17.53 42.97 12.55
CA CYS A 54 16.95 43.53 11.33
C CYS A 54 17.09 42.59 10.12
N LEU A 55 18.28 42.00 9.93
CA LEU A 55 18.54 41.06 8.84
C LEU A 55 17.72 39.77 9.00
N LEU A 56 17.60 39.26 10.23
CA LEU A 56 16.78 38.08 10.50
C LEU A 56 15.30 38.33 10.18
N MET A 57 14.79 39.51 10.56
CA MET A 57 13.39 39.89 10.29
C MET A 57 13.14 40.12 8.80
N ALA A 58 14.09 40.73 8.09
CA ALA A 58 14.02 40.86 6.63
C ALA A 58 14.06 39.51 5.92
N TYR A 59 14.90 38.58 6.39
CA TYR A 59 14.99 37.21 5.86
C TYR A 59 13.70 36.42 6.06
N SER A 60 13.04 36.55 7.22
CA SER A 60 11.76 35.89 7.48
C SER A 60 10.62 36.52 6.68
N ALA A 61 10.58 37.85 6.56
CA ALA A 61 9.56 38.59 5.80
C ALA A 61 9.70 38.43 4.27
N ALA A 62 10.90 38.12 3.76
CA ALA A 62 11.15 37.91 2.33
C ALA A 62 10.42 36.70 1.73
N GLY A 63 9.94 35.76 2.55
CA GLY A 63 9.12 34.63 2.09
C GLY A 63 7.70 35.05 1.66
N PRO A 64 6.90 35.62 2.56
CA PRO A 64 5.52 36.03 2.26
C PRO A 64 5.41 37.27 1.36
N LEU A 65 6.39 38.19 1.40
CA LEU A 65 6.35 39.42 0.61
C LEU A 65 6.92 39.28 -0.82
N ARG A 66 7.34 38.07 -1.22
CA ARG A 66 8.00 37.90 -2.52
C ARG A 66 7.01 38.00 -3.69
N PRO A 67 7.40 38.64 -4.80
CA PRO A 67 6.68 38.51 -6.06
C PRO A 67 6.72 37.06 -6.57
N GLN A 68 5.64 36.60 -7.23
CA GLN A 68 5.54 35.22 -7.74
C GLN A 68 6.59 34.87 -8.82
N TRP A 69 7.10 35.87 -9.55
CA TRP A 69 8.15 35.71 -10.57
C TRP A 69 9.55 35.55 -9.99
N LEU A 70 9.74 35.75 -8.67
CA LEU A 70 11.04 35.71 -8.02
C LEU A 70 11.21 34.43 -7.18
N SER A 71 12.32 33.71 -7.41
CA SER A 71 12.65 32.54 -6.58
C SER A 71 12.84 32.95 -5.12
N LEU A 72 12.43 32.09 -4.19
CA LEU A 72 12.55 32.34 -2.74
C LEU A 72 14.01 32.64 -2.33
N ARG A 73 14.99 32.05 -3.03
CA ARG A 73 16.41 32.26 -2.80
C ARG A 73 16.84 33.67 -3.20
N ALA A 74 16.42 34.12 -4.37
CA ALA A 74 16.70 35.47 -4.86
C ALA A 74 16.02 36.53 -3.99
N ALA A 75 14.76 36.31 -3.57
CA ALA A 75 14.04 37.22 -2.68
C ALA A 75 14.75 37.43 -1.34
N ARG A 76 15.20 36.33 -0.71
CA ARG A 76 15.94 36.36 0.56
C ARG A 76 17.30 37.05 0.43
N LEU A 77 18.03 36.79 -0.66
CA LEU A 77 19.32 37.46 -0.92
C LEU A 77 19.15 38.96 -1.17
N LEU A 78 18.16 39.36 -1.97
CA LEU A 78 17.86 40.77 -2.21
C LEU A 78 17.45 41.49 -0.91
N ALA A 79 16.60 40.87 -0.09
CA ALA A 79 16.23 41.43 1.21
C ALA A 79 17.46 41.67 2.10
N LEU A 80 18.38 40.71 2.17
CA LEU A 80 19.63 40.86 2.94
C LEU A 80 20.53 41.98 2.39
N VAL A 81 20.69 42.06 1.06
CA VAL A 81 21.53 43.07 0.40
C VAL A 81 20.98 44.48 0.59
N VAL A 82 19.64 44.65 0.57
CA VAL A 82 18.99 45.95 0.76
C VAL A 82 18.92 46.34 2.23
N THR A 83 18.60 45.40 3.12
CA THR A 83 18.44 45.69 4.56
C THR A 83 19.77 45.97 5.26
N ALA A 84 20.89 45.34 4.85
CA ALA A 84 22.20 45.56 5.46
C ALA A 84 22.65 47.04 5.49
N PRO A 85 22.69 47.79 4.37
CA PRO A 85 23.09 49.20 4.37
C PRO A 85 22.08 50.10 5.10
N VAL A 86 20.78 49.80 4.99
CA VAL A 86 19.72 50.54 5.68
C VAL A 86 19.82 50.37 7.20
N ALA A 87 20.03 49.15 7.69
CA ALA A 87 20.21 48.87 9.11
C ALA A 87 21.49 49.52 9.66
N ALA A 88 22.58 49.48 8.89
CA ALA A 88 23.83 50.15 9.25
C ALA A 88 23.66 51.68 9.32
N LEU A 89 22.93 52.28 8.38
CA LEU A 89 22.64 53.71 8.36
C LEU A 89 21.69 54.12 9.50
N ALA A 90 20.67 53.32 9.78
CA ALA A 90 19.77 53.53 10.92
C ALA A 90 20.53 53.47 12.24
N MET A 91 21.47 52.54 12.39
CA MET A 91 22.30 52.45 13.59
C MET A 91 23.24 53.65 13.73
N ALA A 92 23.85 54.10 12.63
CA ALA A 92 24.64 55.33 12.62
C ALA A 92 23.78 56.55 13.02
N ALA A 93 22.52 56.60 12.57
CA ALA A 93 21.55 57.62 12.94
C ALA A 93 21.20 57.64 14.43
N ILE A 94 20.97 56.47 15.02
CA ILE A 94 20.68 56.34 16.44
C ILE A 94 21.87 56.81 17.31
N MET A 95 23.09 56.47 16.90
CA MET A 95 24.28 56.79 17.70
C MET A 95 24.72 58.26 17.58
N GLN A 96 24.51 58.90 16.43
CA GLN A 96 25.09 60.22 16.14
C GLN A 96 24.07 61.34 15.92
N GLY A 97 22.79 61.02 15.89
CA GLY A 97 21.71 62.01 15.78
C GLY A 97 21.84 62.90 14.54
N ALA A 98 21.86 64.22 14.73
CA ALA A 98 21.99 65.17 13.63
C ALA A 98 23.36 65.15 12.91
N ASN A 99 24.39 64.56 13.51
CA ASN A 99 25.77 64.57 13.00
C ASN A 99 26.11 63.37 12.10
N VAL A 100 25.12 62.58 11.68
CA VAL A 100 25.34 61.38 10.85
C VAL A 100 25.98 61.72 9.51
N PHE A 101 25.57 62.84 8.92
CA PHE A 101 26.07 63.25 7.62
C PHE A 101 27.54 63.69 7.69
N SER A 102 27.95 64.37 8.76
CA SER A 102 29.34 64.75 8.99
C SER A 102 30.21 63.52 9.35
N TYR A 103 29.65 62.55 10.06
CA TYR A 103 30.29 61.26 10.31
C TYR A 103 30.58 60.47 9.04
N LEU A 104 29.58 60.32 8.15
CA LEU A 104 29.72 59.58 6.89
C LEU A 104 30.72 60.22 5.93
N ARG A 105 30.86 61.56 5.97
CA ARG A 105 31.79 62.31 5.12
C ARG A 105 33.25 62.19 5.58
N SER A 106 33.50 61.77 6.83
CA SER A 106 34.86 61.58 7.34
C SER A 106 35.48 60.28 6.83
N ILE A 107 36.63 60.37 6.15
CA ILE A 107 37.32 59.24 5.49
C ILE A 107 37.65 58.09 6.46
N LYS A 108 38.01 58.40 7.72
CA LYS A 108 38.30 57.38 8.75
C LYS A 108 37.06 56.62 9.24
N ASN A 109 35.87 57.21 9.11
CA ASN A 109 34.61 56.61 9.54
C ASN A 109 33.95 55.84 8.39
N LEU A 110 34.20 56.25 7.15
CA LEU A 110 33.71 55.56 5.95
C LEU A 110 34.25 54.13 5.84
N SER A 111 35.52 53.89 6.17
CA SER A 111 36.11 52.54 6.17
C SER A 111 35.47 51.63 7.24
N GLY A 112 35.16 52.17 8.43
CA GLY A 112 34.43 51.46 9.48
C GLY A 112 33.00 51.11 9.07
N TYR A 113 32.30 52.02 8.39
CA TYR A 113 30.96 51.78 7.84
C TYR A 113 30.97 50.68 6.76
N ILE A 114 31.94 50.73 5.83
CA ILE A 114 32.10 49.70 4.80
C ILE A 114 32.39 48.33 5.44
N MET A 115 33.25 48.28 6.45
CA MET A 115 33.54 47.05 7.19
C MET A 115 32.29 46.49 7.88
N LEU A 116 31.45 47.36 8.48
CA LEU A 116 30.21 46.97 9.13
C LEU A 116 29.19 46.37 8.14
N VAL A 117 29.02 46.99 6.98
CA VAL A 117 28.15 46.48 5.91
C VAL A 117 28.66 45.15 5.35
N LEU A 118 29.98 45.00 5.21
CA LEU A 118 30.59 43.76 4.74
C LEU A 118 30.40 42.61 5.74
N VAL A 119 30.57 42.87 7.04
CA VAL A 119 30.27 41.91 8.10
C VAL A 119 28.79 41.53 8.11
N ALA A 120 27.88 42.49 7.94
CA ALA A 120 26.44 42.25 7.85
C ALA A 120 26.04 41.39 6.64
N LEU A 121 26.67 41.61 5.47
CA LEU A 121 26.46 40.81 4.26
C LEU A 121 26.93 39.36 4.43
N VAL A 122 28.13 39.15 4.99
CA VAL A 122 28.66 37.81 5.27
C VAL A 122 27.75 37.08 6.26
N PHE A 123 27.28 37.78 7.29
CA PHE A 123 26.34 37.24 8.28
C PHE A 123 25.01 36.81 7.63
N GLY A 124 24.43 37.66 6.77
CA GLY A 124 23.23 37.35 5.99
C GLY A 124 23.39 36.10 5.12
N LEU A 125 24.54 35.96 4.46
CA LEU A 125 24.85 34.81 3.62
C LEU A 125 24.93 33.50 4.44
N VAL A 126 25.59 33.54 5.60
CA VAL A 126 25.70 32.39 6.50
C VAL A 126 24.31 31.97 7.00
N LEU A 127 23.48 32.91 7.43
CA LEU A 127 22.10 32.65 7.87
C LEU A 127 21.22 32.03 6.78
N SER A 128 21.36 32.53 5.55
CA SER A 128 20.64 32.02 4.39
C SER A 128 21.03 30.58 4.10
N THR A 129 22.32 30.25 4.06
CA THR A 129 22.79 28.88 3.78
C THR A 129 22.37 27.87 4.87
N LEU A 130 22.45 28.24 6.14
CA LEU A 130 22.02 27.38 7.26
C LEU A 130 20.51 27.13 7.23
N SER A 131 19.71 28.18 7.02
CA SER A 131 18.25 28.08 6.92
C SER A 131 17.83 27.23 5.72
N MET A 132 18.47 27.41 4.57
CA MET A 132 18.20 26.63 3.35
C MET A 132 18.54 25.13 3.53
N ARG A 133 19.61 24.80 4.26
CA ARG A 133 19.97 23.40 4.57
C ARG A 133 18.93 22.74 5.48
N GLY A 134 18.38 23.48 6.45
CA GLY A 134 17.31 22.99 7.33
C GLY A 134 16.02 22.68 6.57
N GLU A 135 15.60 23.59 5.69
CA GLU A 135 14.39 23.43 4.86
C GLU A 135 14.51 22.23 3.90
N ARG A 136 15.68 22.02 3.28
CA ARG A 136 15.92 20.86 2.40
C ARG A 136 15.75 19.54 3.13
N ARG A 137 16.36 19.40 4.31
CA ARG A 137 16.24 18.16 5.11
C ARG A 137 14.82 17.86 5.55
N GLN A 138 14.01 18.89 5.81
CA GLN A 138 12.60 18.67 6.16
C GLN A 138 11.77 18.23 4.96
N ARG A 139 12.01 18.81 3.78
CA ARG A 139 11.35 18.39 2.53
C ARG A 139 11.71 16.95 2.19
N GLU A 140 12.99 16.61 2.20
CA GLU A 140 13.43 15.23 1.95
C GLU A 140 12.80 14.21 2.90
N ARG A 141 12.61 14.57 4.18
CA ARG A 141 11.91 13.71 5.16
C ARG A 141 10.42 13.60 4.87
N ALA A 142 9.77 14.70 4.52
CA ALA A 142 8.35 14.71 4.17
C ALA A 142 8.10 13.87 2.90
N ASP A 143 8.94 14.03 1.88
CA ASP A 143 8.85 13.29 0.62
C ASP A 143 9.08 11.79 0.86
N ARG A 144 10.05 11.41 1.72
CA ARG A 144 10.27 10.01 2.11
C ARG A 144 9.08 9.41 2.84
N LEU A 145 8.54 10.14 3.84
CA LEU A 145 7.37 9.68 4.58
C LEU A 145 6.14 9.54 3.67
N GLN A 146 5.95 10.47 2.72
CA GLN A 146 4.89 10.36 1.73
C GLN A 146 5.06 9.14 0.83
N GLY A 147 6.27 8.88 0.33
CA GLY A 147 6.55 7.69 -0.47
C GLY A 147 6.35 6.39 0.29
N GLU A 148 6.74 6.34 1.58
CA GLU A 148 6.48 5.18 2.45
C GLU A 148 4.98 4.97 2.71
N LEU A 149 4.21 6.04 2.93
CA LEU A 149 2.77 5.96 3.11
C LEU A 149 2.07 5.48 1.84
N GLU A 150 2.42 6.07 0.69
CA GLU A 150 1.87 5.69 -0.62
C GLU A 150 2.18 4.22 -0.95
N LYS A 151 3.40 3.77 -0.68
CA LYS A 151 3.77 2.36 -0.83
C LYS A 151 2.94 1.46 0.08
N ASN A 152 2.80 1.81 1.36
CA ASN A 152 1.98 1.04 2.30
C ASN A 152 0.49 1.00 1.90
N THR A 153 -0.06 2.10 1.38
CA THR A 153 -1.45 2.14 0.91
C THR A 153 -1.64 1.25 -0.33
N LEU A 154 -0.71 1.30 -1.29
CA LEU A 154 -0.74 0.43 -2.47
C LEU A 154 -0.61 -1.04 -2.08
N GLU A 155 0.28 -1.39 -1.15
CA GLU A 155 0.41 -2.76 -0.66
C GLU A 155 -0.88 -3.25 0.01
N ARG A 156 -1.56 -2.39 0.78
CA ARG A 156 -2.85 -2.71 1.40
C ARG A 156 -3.96 -2.87 0.37
N GLU A 157 -4.04 -1.98 -0.62
CA GLU A 157 -5.01 -2.07 -1.71
C GLU A 157 -4.80 -3.33 -2.55
N LEU A 158 -3.54 -3.69 -2.84
CA LEU A 158 -3.21 -4.95 -3.51
C LEU A 158 -3.60 -6.16 -2.66
N LEU A 159 -3.35 -6.13 -1.36
CA LEU A 159 -3.75 -7.19 -0.45
C LEU A 159 -5.28 -7.32 -0.42
N ASP A 160 -6.01 -6.21 -0.31
CA ASP A 160 -7.48 -6.21 -0.29
C ASP A 160 -8.07 -6.67 -1.62
N ALA A 161 -7.52 -6.24 -2.74
CA ALA A 161 -7.90 -6.72 -4.07
C ALA A 161 -7.65 -8.22 -4.21
N ARG A 162 -6.50 -8.73 -3.73
CA ARG A 162 -6.22 -10.16 -3.69
C ARG A 162 -7.22 -10.89 -2.81
N LEU A 163 -7.49 -10.41 -1.59
CA LEU A 163 -8.51 -10.99 -0.71
C LEU A 163 -9.90 -11.01 -1.33
N ARG A 164 -10.29 -9.97 -2.08
CA ARG A 164 -11.56 -9.94 -2.82
C ARG A 164 -11.60 -10.94 -3.97
N LEU A 165 -10.50 -11.11 -4.71
CA LEU A 165 -10.38 -12.15 -5.73
C LEU A 165 -10.48 -13.55 -5.12
N LEU A 166 -9.89 -13.75 -3.93
CA LEU A 166 -10.02 -14.99 -3.17
C LEU A 166 -11.46 -15.24 -2.71
N GLN A 167 -12.13 -14.21 -2.19
CA GLN A 167 -13.54 -14.28 -1.79
C GLN A 167 -14.46 -14.57 -2.98
N ALA A 168 -14.14 -14.05 -4.18
CA ALA A 168 -14.92 -14.28 -5.38
C ALA A 168 -14.83 -15.73 -5.91
N GLN A 169 -13.80 -16.48 -5.52
CA GLN A 169 -13.62 -17.88 -5.92
C GLN A 169 -14.31 -18.89 -4.98
N ILE A 170 -14.77 -18.46 -3.79
CA ILE A 170 -15.46 -19.32 -2.83
C ILE A 170 -16.95 -18.98 -2.87
N GLU A 171 -17.83 -19.97 -3.06
CA GLU A 171 -19.27 -19.72 -3.05
C GLU A 171 -19.71 -19.12 -1.69
N PRO A 172 -20.13 -17.84 -1.62
CA PRO A 172 -20.40 -17.18 -0.33
C PRO A 172 -21.51 -17.89 0.45
N HIS A 173 -22.50 -18.42 -0.27
CA HIS A 173 -23.61 -19.15 0.31
C HIS A 173 -23.17 -20.43 1.05
N PHE A 174 -22.24 -21.19 0.46
CA PHE A 174 -21.65 -22.36 1.12
C PHE A 174 -20.99 -21.99 2.44
N LEU A 175 -20.22 -20.90 2.46
CA LEU A 175 -19.51 -20.45 3.64
C LEU A 175 -20.48 -20.03 4.76
N PHE A 176 -21.49 -19.22 4.43
CA PHE A 176 -22.49 -18.79 5.41
C PHE A 176 -23.29 -19.98 5.97
N ASN A 177 -23.71 -20.91 5.12
CA ASN A 177 -24.45 -22.11 5.57
C ASN A 177 -23.59 -22.99 6.48
N THR A 178 -22.30 -23.12 6.16
CA THR A 178 -21.39 -23.93 6.99
C THR A 178 -21.13 -23.26 8.34
N LEU A 179 -20.99 -21.94 8.39
CA LEU A 179 -20.86 -21.19 9.65
C LEU A 179 -22.13 -21.24 10.49
N ALA A 180 -23.31 -21.10 9.89
CA ALA A 180 -24.59 -21.23 10.57
C ALA A 180 -24.77 -22.64 11.17
N ASN A 181 -24.35 -23.69 10.45
CA ASN A 181 -24.33 -25.05 10.99
C ASN A 181 -23.37 -25.17 12.20
N VAL A 182 -22.17 -24.59 12.11
CA VAL A 182 -21.24 -24.56 13.26
C VAL A 182 -21.86 -23.84 14.46
N GLU A 183 -22.52 -22.70 14.25
CA GLU A 183 -23.21 -21.96 15.31
C GLU A 183 -24.31 -22.81 15.97
N ALA A 184 -25.13 -23.50 15.18
CA ALA A 184 -26.15 -24.42 15.68
C ALA A 184 -25.53 -25.58 16.50
N LEU A 185 -24.42 -26.17 16.03
CA LEU A 185 -23.70 -27.23 16.74
C LEU A 185 -23.10 -26.73 18.07
N VAL A 186 -22.61 -25.50 18.12
CA VAL A 186 -22.12 -24.87 19.37
C VAL A 186 -23.29 -24.66 20.32
N ALA A 187 -24.40 -24.10 19.84
CA ALA A 187 -25.59 -23.85 20.65
C ALA A 187 -26.18 -25.15 21.23
N SER A 188 -26.11 -26.26 20.48
CA SER A 188 -26.57 -27.57 20.93
C SER A 188 -25.57 -28.33 21.81
N GLY A 189 -24.38 -27.78 22.07
CA GLY A 189 -23.32 -28.46 22.83
C GLY A 189 -22.72 -29.68 22.12
N SER A 190 -22.82 -29.76 20.78
CA SER A 190 -22.35 -30.91 20.02
C SER A 190 -20.81 -31.01 20.03
N PRO A 191 -20.23 -32.20 20.28
CA PRO A 191 -18.78 -32.39 20.18
C PRO A 191 -18.25 -32.17 18.75
N ASN A 192 -19.12 -32.13 17.74
CA ASN A 192 -18.75 -31.98 16.33
C ASN A 192 -18.50 -30.53 15.89
N ALA A 193 -18.87 -29.52 16.69
CA ALA A 193 -18.66 -28.12 16.33
C ALA A 193 -17.17 -27.78 16.06
N GLY A 194 -16.29 -28.21 16.97
CA GLY A 194 -14.84 -28.02 16.84
C GLY A 194 -14.23 -28.74 15.62
N PRO A 195 -14.51 -30.03 15.40
CA PRO A 195 -14.12 -30.76 14.20
C PRO A 195 -14.55 -30.07 12.89
N VAL A 196 -15.84 -29.70 12.76
CA VAL A 196 -16.35 -29.05 11.53
C VAL A 196 -15.65 -27.71 11.29
N LEU A 197 -15.46 -26.90 12.32
CA LEU A 197 -14.75 -25.62 12.19
C LEU A 197 -13.29 -25.81 11.75
N ARG A 198 -12.58 -26.80 12.30
CA ARG A 198 -11.21 -27.12 11.87
C ARG A 198 -11.15 -27.58 10.42
N GLN A 199 -12.11 -28.39 9.99
CA GLN A 199 -12.19 -28.86 8.62
C GLN A 199 -12.52 -27.71 7.64
N LEU A 200 -13.39 -26.78 8.04
CA LEU A 200 -13.65 -25.55 7.28
C LEU A 200 -12.37 -24.71 7.13
N ILE A 201 -11.59 -24.55 8.20
CA ILE A 201 -10.30 -23.85 8.14
C ILE A 201 -9.32 -24.57 7.20
N ALA A 202 -9.27 -25.91 7.25
CA ALA A 202 -8.43 -26.71 6.37
C ALA A 202 -8.84 -26.55 4.89
N TYR A 203 -10.13 -26.61 4.60
CA TYR A 203 -10.69 -26.34 3.28
C TYR A 203 -10.31 -24.95 2.78
N LEU A 204 -10.55 -23.90 3.57
CA LEU A 204 -10.20 -22.53 3.19
C LEU A 204 -8.70 -22.36 2.92
N ARG A 205 -7.83 -23.00 3.71
CA ARG A 205 -6.38 -22.98 3.48
C ARG A 205 -5.97 -23.73 2.21
N ALA A 206 -6.65 -24.82 1.89
CA ALA A 206 -6.39 -25.61 0.68
C ALA A 206 -6.94 -24.93 -0.58
N ALA A 207 -8.09 -24.25 -0.46
CA ALA A 207 -8.75 -23.51 -1.53
C ALA A 207 -8.09 -22.16 -1.83
N MET A 208 -7.32 -21.60 -0.88
CA MET A 208 -6.52 -20.41 -1.15
C MET A 208 -5.45 -20.75 -2.21
N PRO A 209 -5.49 -20.11 -3.41
CA PRO A 209 -4.41 -20.15 -4.37
C PRO A 209 -3.09 -19.85 -3.68
N ARG A 210 -2.13 -20.75 -3.82
CA ARG A 210 -0.73 -20.38 -3.67
C ARG A 210 -0.50 -19.30 -4.72
N LEU A 211 0.16 -18.20 -4.34
CA LEU A 211 0.34 -16.98 -5.16
C LEU A 211 0.88 -17.20 -6.60
N ASN A 212 1.23 -18.44 -6.97
CA ASN A 212 1.55 -18.88 -8.31
C ASN A 212 0.59 -20.01 -8.75
N ASP A 213 -0.39 -19.72 -9.59
CA ASP A 213 -1.18 -20.72 -10.35
C ASP A 213 -0.28 -21.69 -11.16
N ALA A 214 0.99 -21.33 -11.36
CA ALA A 214 1.97 -22.10 -12.09
C ALA A 214 2.31 -23.47 -11.46
N ASP A 215 1.96 -23.74 -10.21
CA ASP A 215 2.27 -25.03 -9.55
C ASP A 215 1.02 -25.89 -9.26
N ALA A 216 -0.15 -25.53 -9.81
CA ALA A 216 -1.36 -26.31 -9.64
C ALA A 216 -1.24 -27.67 -10.38
N THR A 217 -1.41 -28.75 -9.62
CA THR A 217 -1.36 -30.12 -10.12
C THR A 217 -2.67 -30.84 -9.86
N LEU A 218 -2.93 -31.92 -10.60
CA LEU A 218 -4.08 -32.78 -10.36
C LEU A 218 -4.07 -33.36 -8.93
N GLY A 219 -2.89 -33.69 -8.39
CA GLY A 219 -2.76 -34.17 -7.02
C GLY A 219 -3.21 -33.13 -5.98
N THR A 220 -2.88 -31.86 -6.18
CA THR A 220 -3.35 -30.78 -5.30
C THR A 220 -4.86 -30.57 -5.42
N GLU A 221 -5.44 -30.70 -6.61
CA GLU A 221 -6.89 -30.62 -6.81
C GLU A 221 -7.65 -31.80 -6.17
N LEU A 222 -7.16 -33.03 -6.33
CA LEU A 222 -7.75 -34.20 -5.68
C LEU A 222 -7.72 -34.07 -4.14
N GLN A 223 -6.64 -33.52 -3.59
CA GLN A 223 -6.54 -33.27 -2.15
C GLN A 223 -7.53 -32.19 -1.69
N LEU A 224 -7.71 -31.13 -2.49
CA LEU A 224 -8.70 -30.09 -2.22
C LEU A 224 -10.13 -30.66 -2.25
N VAL A 225 -10.45 -31.46 -3.26
CA VAL A 225 -11.72 -32.19 -3.40
C VAL A 225 -11.99 -33.09 -2.20
N ARG A 226 -11.00 -33.86 -1.74
CA ARG A 226 -11.13 -34.70 -0.52
C ARG A 226 -11.46 -33.86 0.70
N THR A 227 -10.71 -32.77 0.90
CA THR A 227 -10.91 -31.87 2.05
C THR A 227 -12.32 -31.25 2.05
N TYR A 228 -12.83 -30.89 0.87
CA TYR A 228 -14.19 -30.40 0.67
C TYR A 228 -15.25 -31.47 0.96
N LEU A 229 -15.10 -32.67 0.40
CA LEU A 229 -16.05 -33.78 0.60
C LEU A 229 -16.07 -34.26 2.05
N ASP A 230 -14.93 -34.27 2.74
CA ASP A 230 -14.86 -34.52 4.18
C ASP A 230 -15.71 -33.52 4.98
N LEU A 231 -15.62 -32.22 4.64
CA LEU A 231 -16.42 -31.19 5.29
C LEU A 231 -17.92 -31.37 5.01
N MET A 232 -18.28 -31.73 3.77
CA MET A 232 -19.66 -32.02 3.40
C MET A 232 -20.19 -33.28 4.09
N HIS A 233 -19.38 -34.32 4.19
CA HIS A 233 -19.75 -35.53 4.90
C HIS A 233 -20.00 -35.24 6.39
N MET A 234 -19.18 -34.41 7.05
CA MET A 234 -19.46 -33.99 8.44
C MET A 234 -20.77 -33.20 8.59
N ARG A 235 -21.20 -32.47 7.55
CA ARG A 235 -22.46 -31.71 7.55
C ARG A 235 -23.69 -32.61 7.34
N MET A 236 -23.52 -33.74 6.65
CA MET A 236 -24.61 -34.66 6.30
C MET A 236 -24.15 -36.13 6.30
N PRO A 237 -23.72 -36.66 7.45
CA PRO A 237 -23.01 -37.95 7.53
C PRO A 237 -23.82 -39.13 6.99
N ASP A 238 -25.14 -39.10 7.18
CA ASP A 238 -26.04 -40.17 6.74
C ASP A 238 -26.48 -40.04 5.26
N ARG A 239 -26.20 -38.90 4.62
CA ARG A 239 -26.69 -38.59 3.25
C ARG A 239 -25.59 -38.52 2.21
N LEU A 240 -24.35 -38.21 2.56
CA LEU A 240 -23.26 -38.13 1.59
C LEU A 240 -22.30 -39.30 1.75
N GLN A 241 -22.24 -40.15 0.74
CA GLN A 241 -21.14 -41.08 0.53
C GLN A 241 -20.24 -40.54 -0.56
N TYR A 242 -18.93 -40.78 -0.48
CA TYR A 242 -18.05 -40.35 -1.54
C TYR A 242 -16.83 -41.26 -1.69
N ASP A 243 -16.22 -41.21 -2.87
CA ASP A 243 -14.98 -41.90 -3.18
C ASP A 243 -14.14 -41.08 -4.15
N VAL A 244 -12.88 -40.87 -3.79
CA VAL A 244 -11.93 -40.08 -4.58
C VAL A 244 -10.75 -40.95 -4.93
N ALA A 245 -10.71 -41.41 -6.17
CA ALA A 245 -9.69 -42.30 -6.70
C ALA A 245 -8.29 -41.73 -6.40
N ASN A 246 -7.39 -42.62 -6.00
CA ASN A 246 -5.98 -42.29 -5.87
C ASN A 246 -5.32 -42.45 -7.24
N LEU A 247 -4.89 -41.35 -7.86
CA LEU A 247 -4.32 -41.32 -9.21
C LEU A 247 -2.83 -40.94 -9.18
N PRO A 248 -1.93 -41.74 -8.59
CA PRO A 248 -0.53 -41.37 -8.39
C PRO A 248 0.21 -41.09 -9.71
N ALA A 249 -0.13 -41.83 -10.77
CA ALA A 249 0.46 -41.64 -12.10
C ALA A 249 0.08 -40.29 -12.75
N LEU A 250 -1.01 -39.68 -12.32
CA LEU A 250 -1.49 -38.39 -12.82
C LEU A 250 -1.30 -37.26 -11.82
N ALA A 251 -0.85 -37.54 -10.59
CA ALA A 251 -0.81 -36.57 -9.50
C ALA A 251 0.07 -35.34 -9.78
N SER A 252 1.15 -35.49 -10.55
CA SER A 252 2.06 -34.39 -10.91
C SER A 252 1.65 -33.64 -12.18
N LEU A 253 0.59 -34.07 -12.85
CA LEU A 253 0.11 -33.43 -14.07
C LEU A 253 -0.37 -32.01 -13.76
N ARG A 254 0.11 -31.03 -14.52
CA ARG A 254 -0.38 -29.64 -14.41
C ARG A 254 -1.86 -29.61 -14.75
N PHE A 255 -2.65 -28.98 -13.90
CA PHE A 255 -4.11 -28.98 -14.03
C PHE A 255 -4.70 -27.63 -13.64
N PRO A 256 -5.75 -27.15 -14.32
CA PRO A 256 -6.37 -25.87 -13.96
C PRO A 256 -6.87 -25.87 -12.51
N ALA A 257 -6.48 -24.86 -11.74
CA ALA A 257 -6.93 -24.72 -10.36
C ALA A 257 -8.46 -24.64 -10.28
N MET A 258 -8.99 -25.30 -9.25
CA MET A 258 -10.40 -25.42 -8.88
C MET A 258 -11.31 -26.10 -9.91
N ALA A 259 -10.77 -26.67 -10.99
CA ALA A 259 -11.59 -27.28 -12.04
C ALA A 259 -12.35 -28.53 -11.55
N LEU A 260 -11.69 -29.42 -10.82
CA LEU A 260 -12.38 -30.59 -10.24
C LEU A 260 -13.28 -30.17 -9.08
N LEU A 261 -12.85 -29.21 -8.26
CA LEU A 261 -13.66 -28.70 -7.17
C LEU A 261 -15.00 -28.14 -7.68
N THR A 262 -15.01 -27.35 -8.76
CA THR A 262 -16.26 -26.82 -9.36
C THR A 262 -17.24 -27.93 -9.76
N LEU A 263 -16.74 -29.05 -10.30
CA LEU A 263 -17.60 -30.18 -10.66
C LEU A 263 -18.19 -30.87 -9.42
N VAL A 264 -17.37 -31.04 -8.38
CA VAL A 264 -17.80 -31.66 -7.12
C VAL A 264 -18.78 -30.76 -6.36
N GLU A 265 -18.57 -29.45 -6.35
CA GLU A 265 -19.52 -28.47 -5.79
C GLU A 265 -20.87 -28.55 -6.51
N ASN A 266 -20.86 -28.65 -7.84
CA ASN A 266 -22.09 -28.82 -8.62
C ASN A 266 -22.79 -30.14 -8.26
N ALA A 267 -22.07 -31.25 -8.14
CA ALA A 267 -22.61 -32.55 -7.75
C ALA A 267 -23.27 -32.51 -6.35
N VAL A 268 -22.61 -31.89 -5.36
CA VAL A 268 -23.20 -31.72 -4.02
C VAL A 268 -24.43 -30.83 -4.07
N ARG A 269 -24.35 -29.65 -4.69
CA ARG A 269 -25.41 -28.65 -4.66
C ARG A 269 -26.65 -29.06 -5.45
N HIS A 270 -26.46 -29.64 -6.63
CA HIS A 270 -27.55 -29.96 -7.56
C HIS A 270 -27.98 -31.42 -7.48
N GLY A 271 -27.07 -32.35 -7.16
CA GLY A 271 -27.37 -33.76 -7.04
C GLY A 271 -27.80 -34.17 -5.63
N ILE A 272 -26.96 -33.88 -4.63
CA ILE A 272 -27.09 -34.45 -3.28
C ILE A 272 -27.96 -33.61 -2.34
N ASP A 273 -27.70 -32.30 -2.24
CA ASP A 273 -28.40 -31.36 -1.35
C ASP A 273 -29.94 -31.43 -1.53
N PRO A 274 -30.50 -31.49 -2.76
CA PRO A 274 -31.95 -31.60 -2.99
C PRO A 274 -32.54 -32.97 -2.67
N SER A 275 -31.74 -34.04 -2.68
CA SER A 275 -32.19 -35.42 -2.44
C SER A 275 -32.26 -35.74 -0.95
N MET A 276 -33.45 -35.91 -0.39
CA MET A 276 -33.61 -36.33 1.01
C MET A 276 -32.92 -37.68 1.32
N ALA A 277 -32.85 -38.57 0.34
CA ALA A 277 -32.15 -39.86 0.47
C ALA A 277 -30.62 -39.72 0.44
N GLY A 278 -30.11 -38.55 0.04
CA GLY A 278 -28.68 -38.35 -0.17
C GLY A 278 -28.19 -38.97 -1.48
N GLY A 279 -26.92 -39.38 -1.52
CA GLY A 279 -26.31 -40.06 -2.64
C GLY A 279 -24.80 -40.27 -2.50
N ARG A 280 -24.20 -40.80 -3.55
CA ARG A 280 -22.76 -41.06 -3.68
C ARG A 280 -22.14 -40.10 -4.70
N ILE A 281 -20.95 -39.58 -4.39
CA ILE A 281 -20.10 -38.87 -5.36
C ILE A 281 -18.83 -39.70 -5.60
N GLU A 282 -18.51 -39.93 -6.87
CA GLU A 282 -17.31 -40.60 -7.33
C GLU A 282 -16.44 -39.64 -8.15
N VAL A 283 -15.17 -39.54 -7.79
CA VAL A 283 -14.18 -38.76 -8.53
C VAL A 283 -13.11 -39.72 -9.01
N GLY A 284 -12.94 -39.80 -10.33
CA GLY A 284 -12.05 -40.75 -10.96
C GLY A 284 -11.31 -40.18 -12.16
N GLY A 285 -10.41 -40.99 -12.71
CA GLY A 285 -9.64 -40.59 -13.87
C GLY A 285 -8.80 -41.73 -14.42
N GLU A 286 -8.67 -41.73 -15.74
CA GLU A 286 -7.90 -42.70 -16.50
C GLU A 286 -7.05 -41.99 -17.55
N ARG A 287 -5.94 -42.63 -17.92
CA ARG A 287 -5.10 -42.19 -19.03
C ARG A 287 -5.03 -43.32 -20.05
N HIS A 288 -5.44 -43.02 -21.27
CA HIS A 288 -5.32 -43.87 -22.43
C HIS A 288 -4.41 -43.18 -23.45
N ASP A 289 -3.21 -43.72 -23.63
CA ASP A 289 -2.15 -43.14 -24.45
C ASP A 289 -1.84 -41.68 -24.07
N ASP A 290 -2.10 -40.75 -24.98
CA ASP A 290 -1.89 -39.31 -24.82
C ASP A 290 -3.13 -38.57 -24.32
N LYS A 291 -4.24 -39.27 -24.09
CA LYS A 291 -5.49 -38.68 -23.60
C LYS A 291 -5.71 -39.01 -22.14
N VAL A 292 -6.11 -37.99 -21.38
CA VAL A 292 -6.56 -38.13 -20.00
C VAL A 292 -8.05 -37.84 -19.96
N VAL A 293 -8.78 -38.72 -19.30
CA VAL A 293 -10.20 -38.55 -18.99
C VAL A 293 -10.32 -38.49 -17.48
N LEU A 294 -10.84 -37.39 -16.95
CA LEU A 294 -11.22 -37.27 -15.54
C LEU A 294 -12.72 -37.17 -15.45
N TRP A 295 -13.32 -37.69 -14.39
CA TRP A 295 -14.77 -37.59 -14.21
C TRP A 295 -15.16 -37.32 -12.76
N VAL A 296 -16.31 -36.67 -12.63
CA VAL A 296 -17.07 -36.57 -11.39
C VAL A 296 -18.46 -37.12 -11.67
N SER A 297 -18.86 -38.13 -10.92
CA SER A 297 -20.17 -38.78 -11.05
C SER A 297 -20.92 -38.68 -9.74
N ASP A 298 -22.22 -38.42 -9.79
CA ASP A 298 -23.11 -38.47 -8.64
C ASP A 298 -24.32 -39.37 -8.89
N THR A 299 -24.93 -39.86 -7.81
CA THR A 299 -26.18 -40.64 -7.83
C THR A 299 -27.37 -39.78 -7.35
N GLY A 300 -27.29 -38.46 -7.55
CA GLY A 300 -28.30 -37.51 -7.10
C GLY A 300 -29.56 -37.54 -7.96
N VAL A 301 -30.32 -36.44 -7.90
CA VAL A 301 -31.63 -36.33 -8.57
C VAL A 301 -31.59 -36.33 -10.11
N GLY A 302 -30.40 -36.30 -10.72
CA GLY A 302 -30.22 -36.23 -12.18
C GLY A 302 -30.24 -34.82 -12.75
N MET A 303 -30.21 -34.69 -14.08
CA MET A 303 -30.33 -33.40 -14.76
C MET A 303 -31.79 -32.96 -14.79
N ALA A 304 -32.09 -31.72 -14.39
CA ALA A 304 -33.42 -31.16 -14.60
C ALA A 304 -33.69 -30.99 -16.10
N GLU A 305 -34.90 -31.29 -16.58
CA GLU A 305 -35.30 -31.21 -18.00
C GLU A 305 -35.07 -29.81 -18.64
N THR A 306 -34.94 -28.76 -17.82
CA THR A 306 -34.71 -27.37 -18.24
C THR A 306 -33.31 -26.84 -17.92
N ALA A 307 -32.39 -27.70 -17.46
CA ALA A 307 -31.05 -27.31 -17.05
C ALA A 307 -30.22 -26.87 -18.26
N GLN A 308 -30.14 -25.56 -18.50
CA GLN A 308 -29.04 -25.01 -19.28
C GLN A 308 -27.73 -25.19 -18.50
N PRO A 309 -26.60 -25.47 -19.16
CA PRO A 309 -25.30 -25.50 -18.50
C PRO A 309 -25.12 -24.19 -17.73
N GLY A 310 -25.07 -24.27 -16.40
CA GLY A 310 -24.87 -23.08 -15.56
C GLY A 310 -23.58 -22.35 -15.96
N THR A 311 -23.49 -21.07 -15.64
CA THR A 311 -22.31 -20.23 -15.92
C THR A 311 -20.99 -20.87 -15.43
N GLY A 312 -21.04 -21.74 -14.42
CA GLY A 312 -19.90 -22.52 -13.93
C GLY A 312 -19.33 -23.52 -14.95
N LEU A 313 -20.17 -24.34 -15.59
CA LEU A 313 -19.71 -25.36 -16.56
C LEU A 313 -19.23 -24.73 -17.87
N SER A 314 -19.88 -23.64 -18.31
CA SER A 314 -19.42 -22.90 -19.50
C SER A 314 -18.08 -22.20 -19.27
N ASN A 315 -17.88 -21.61 -18.09
CA ASN A 315 -16.58 -21.03 -17.70
C ASN A 315 -15.50 -22.10 -17.58
N LEU A 316 -15.84 -23.26 -17.01
CA LEU A 316 -14.92 -24.39 -16.90
C LEU A 316 -14.48 -24.90 -18.28
N ARG A 317 -15.42 -25.03 -19.24
CA ARG A 317 -15.10 -25.41 -20.62
C ARG A 317 -14.10 -24.43 -21.26
N THR A 318 -14.36 -23.12 -21.17
CA THR A 318 -13.47 -22.09 -21.70
C THR A 318 -12.09 -22.14 -21.04
N ARG A 319 -12.03 -22.34 -19.71
CA ARG A 319 -10.76 -22.46 -18.97
C ARG A 319 -9.98 -23.71 -19.37
N LEU A 320 -10.67 -24.84 -19.56
CA LEU A 320 -10.06 -26.09 -19.98
C LEU A 320 -9.42 -25.96 -21.36
N GLN A 321 -10.14 -25.34 -22.31
CA GLN A 321 -9.64 -25.05 -23.66
C GLN A 321 -8.45 -24.08 -23.65
N ALA A 322 -8.48 -23.05 -22.80
CA ALA A 322 -7.35 -22.13 -22.66
C ALA A 322 -6.09 -22.79 -22.10
N PHE A 323 -6.25 -23.85 -21.29
CA PHE A 323 -5.14 -24.53 -20.62
C PHE A 323 -4.53 -25.66 -21.47
N TYR A 324 -5.36 -26.44 -22.16
CA TYR A 324 -4.94 -27.63 -22.91
C TYR A 324 -5.10 -27.53 -24.44
N GLY A 325 -5.67 -26.42 -24.94
CA GLY A 325 -5.93 -26.23 -26.36
C GLY A 325 -7.32 -26.67 -26.81
N ALA A 326 -7.56 -26.58 -28.13
CA ALA A 326 -8.88 -26.75 -28.72
C ALA A 326 -9.47 -28.17 -28.61
N ASP A 327 -8.63 -29.19 -28.44
CA ASP A 327 -9.06 -30.59 -28.32
C ASP A 327 -9.65 -30.93 -26.94
N ALA A 328 -9.45 -30.03 -25.97
CA ALA A 328 -9.99 -30.22 -24.63
C ALA A 328 -11.49 -29.88 -24.58
N HIS A 329 -12.28 -30.79 -24.03
CA HIS A 329 -13.73 -30.66 -23.96
C HIS A 329 -14.30 -31.26 -22.68
N LEU A 330 -15.56 -30.93 -22.43
CA LEU A 330 -16.33 -31.35 -21.27
C LEU A 330 -17.65 -31.92 -21.75
N ASP A 331 -17.90 -33.16 -21.39
CA ASP A 331 -19.13 -33.90 -21.67
C ASP A 331 -19.94 -34.12 -20.40
N VAL A 332 -21.26 -34.10 -20.53
CA VAL A 332 -22.19 -34.31 -19.42
C VAL A 332 -23.14 -35.43 -19.81
N HIS A 333 -23.21 -36.45 -18.97
CA HIS A 333 -24.01 -37.64 -19.16
C HIS A 333 -24.97 -37.81 -17.98
N GLU A 334 -26.20 -38.20 -18.27
CA GLU A 334 -27.13 -38.65 -17.23
C GLU A 334 -26.79 -40.09 -16.84
N GLN A 335 -26.87 -40.42 -15.55
CA GLN A 335 -26.65 -41.77 -15.02
C GLN A 335 -27.97 -42.47 -14.75
N GLN A 336 -27.97 -43.80 -14.91
CA GLN A 336 -29.12 -44.63 -14.54
C GLN A 336 -28.90 -45.30 -13.17
N PRO A 337 -29.93 -45.42 -12.31
CA PRO A 337 -31.30 -44.97 -12.53
C PRO A 337 -31.47 -43.44 -12.47
N HIS A 338 -30.64 -42.74 -11.68
CA HIS A 338 -30.60 -41.28 -11.57
C HIS A 338 -29.16 -40.81 -11.28
N GLY A 339 -28.84 -39.56 -11.64
CA GLY A 339 -27.55 -38.93 -11.36
C GLY A 339 -26.92 -38.25 -12.58
N VAL A 340 -25.76 -37.62 -12.39
CA VAL A 340 -25.01 -36.95 -13.46
C VAL A 340 -23.55 -37.37 -13.42
N ARG A 341 -22.95 -37.58 -14.59
CA ARG A 341 -21.51 -37.77 -14.76
C ARG A 341 -20.97 -36.71 -15.70
N VAL A 342 -20.03 -35.92 -15.21
CA VAL A 342 -19.30 -34.94 -16.00
C VAL A 342 -17.90 -35.47 -16.28
N GLU A 343 -17.51 -35.48 -17.56
CA GLU A 343 -16.19 -35.94 -18.00
C GLU A 343 -15.39 -34.79 -18.59
N LEU A 344 -14.11 -34.71 -18.22
CA LEU A 344 -13.12 -33.79 -18.76
C LEU A 344 -12.16 -34.59 -19.63
N HIS A 345 -12.14 -34.27 -20.92
CA HIS A 345 -11.27 -34.91 -21.91
C HIS A 345 -10.21 -33.92 -22.34
N PHE A 346 -8.93 -34.27 -22.20
CA PHE A 346 -7.82 -33.40 -22.61
C PHE A 346 -6.55 -34.20 -22.92
N GLN A 347 -5.63 -33.56 -23.65
CA GLN A 347 -4.30 -34.09 -23.89
C GLN A 347 -3.30 -33.25 -23.07
N PRO A 348 -2.48 -33.86 -22.20
CA PRO A 348 -1.46 -33.13 -21.48
C PRO A 348 -0.40 -32.65 -22.48
N GLY A 349 -0.29 -31.34 -22.68
CA GLY A 349 0.75 -30.79 -23.56
C GLY A 349 2.15 -31.18 -23.06
N THR A 350 3.07 -31.44 -23.97
CA THR A 350 4.50 -31.42 -23.64
C THR A 350 4.81 -30.01 -23.13
N PRO A 351 5.45 -29.83 -21.95
CA PRO A 351 5.78 -28.49 -21.49
C PRO A 351 6.64 -27.81 -22.55
N ALA A 352 6.21 -26.63 -23.01
CA ALA A 352 6.96 -25.77 -23.91
C ALA A 352 8.26 -25.29 -23.25
#